data_AF-A0A962RRE5-F1
#
_entry.id   AF-A0A962RRE5-F1
#
_cell.length_a   1.000
_cell.length_b   1.000
_cell.length_c   1.000
_cell.angle_alpha   90.00
_cell.angle_beta   90.00
_cell.angle_gamma   90.00
#
_symmetry.space_group_name_H-M   'P 1'
#
loop_
_entity.id
_entity.type
_entity.pdbx_description
1 polymer ?
#
loop_
_entity_poly.entity_id
_entity_poly.type
_entity_poly.pdbx_seq_one_letter_code
_entity_poly.pdbx_strand_id
1 'polypeptide(L)'
;RIKPGAEGLLVEDLGSANGTYINGKRVQQGLLKAGDELRLDSIRFMLIAPGMEIPRSADKPTAPSALRPESAGSKLPLVIGVLLALVLAAGAVWYFALR
;
A
#
# COMPACT_ATOMS: atom_id res chain seq x y z
N ARG A 1 6.03 -9.90 19.04
CA ARG A 1 7.08 -10.20 20.04
C ARG A 1 8.40 -9.68 19.55
N ILE A 2 9.27 -9.20 20.44
CA ILE A 2 10.62 -8.73 20.12
C ILE A 2 11.62 -9.39 21.07
N LYS A 3 12.76 -9.86 20.56
CA LYS A 3 13.86 -10.45 21.33
C LYS A 3 15.20 -9.84 20.89
N PRO A 4 16.16 -9.63 21.80
CA PRO A 4 17.53 -9.31 21.40
C PRO A 4 18.17 -10.42 20.58
N GLY A 5 18.99 -10.05 19.59
CA GLY A 5 19.88 -10.92 18.83
C GLY A 5 21.26 -10.29 18.68
N ALA A 6 22.22 -11.00 18.11
CA ALA A 6 23.60 -10.53 18.00
C ALA A 6 23.75 -9.24 17.17
N GLU A 7 22.96 -9.12 16.10
CA GLU A 7 23.08 -8.06 15.09
C GLU A 7 21.92 -7.04 15.16
N GLY A 8 20.98 -7.21 16.09
CA GLY A 8 19.75 -6.42 16.14
C GLY A 8 18.63 -7.08 16.94
N LEU A 9 17.38 -6.71 16.66
CA LEU A 9 16.20 -7.26 17.32
C LEU A 9 15.49 -8.27 16.42
N LEU A 10 15.26 -9.48 16.93
CA LEU A 10 14.38 -10.46 16.29
C LEU A 10 12.93 -10.09 16.56
N VAL A 11 12.19 -9.78 15.51
CA VAL A 11 10.77 -9.45 15.54
C VAL A 11 9.98 -10.64 15.04
N GLU A 12 8.91 -10.99 15.76
CA GLU A 12 7.98 -12.05 15.42
C GLU A 12 6.54 -11.54 15.53
N ASP A 13 5.79 -11.68 14.45
CA ASP A 13 4.36 -11.41 14.42
C ASP A 13 3.59 -12.58 15.05
N LEU A 14 2.61 -12.27 15.90
CA LEU A 14 1.84 -13.27 16.66
C LEU A 14 0.41 -13.43 16.13
N GLY A 15 0.24 -13.30 14.80
CA GLY A 15 -1.08 -13.33 14.18
C GLY A 15 -1.80 -11.99 14.28
N SER A 16 -1.08 -10.89 14.03
CA SER A 16 -1.73 -9.58 14.02
C SER A 16 -2.68 -9.45 12.83
N ALA A 17 -3.82 -8.79 13.05
CA ALA A 17 -4.83 -8.59 12.01
C ALA A 17 -4.29 -7.81 10.80
N ASN A 18 -3.52 -6.74 11.06
CA ASN A 18 -3.01 -5.83 10.03
C ASN A 18 -1.58 -6.15 9.58
N GLY A 19 -0.90 -7.09 10.27
CA GLY A 19 0.47 -7.50 9.99
C GLY A 19 1.53 -6.65 10.69
N THR A 20 2.74 -7.21 10.72
CA THR A 20 3.98 -6.54 11.13
C THR A 20 4.85 -6.30 9.90
N TYR A 21 5.50 -5.14 9.81
CA TYR A 21 6.34 -4.77 8.66
C TYR A 21 7.69 -4.23 9.10
N ILE A 22 8.75 -4.60 8.38
CA ILE A 22 10.09 -4.01 8.50
C ILE A 22 10.40 -3.30 7.18
N ASN A 23 10.71 -2.01 7.22
CA ASN A 23 10.98 -1.18 6.03
C ASN A 23 9.92 -1.35 4.92
N GLY A 24 8.64 -1.33 5.34
CA GLY A 24 7.49 -1.49 4.43
C GLY A 24 7.19 -2.92 3.97
N LYS A 25 8.08 -3.90 4.22
CA LYS A 25 7.87 -5.31 3.86
C LYS A 25 7.19 -6.07 4.99
N ARG A 26 6.07 -6.75 4.71
CA ARG A 26 5.36 -7.59 5.69
C ARG A 26 6.23 -8.78 6.08
N VAL A 27 6.32 -9.06 7.38
CA VAL A 27 7.13 -10.16 7.93
C VAL A 27 6.34 -10.97 8.96
N GLN A 28 6.52 -12.30 8.96
CA GLN A 28 6.10 -13.15 10.08
C GLN A 28 7.21 -13.21 11.14
N GLN A 29 8.46 -13.32 10.69
CA GLN A 29 9.66 -13.15 11.48
C GLN A 29 10.69 -12.34 10.69
N GLY A 30 11.48 -11.51 11.36
CA GLY A 30 12.51 -10.70 10.71
C GLY A 30 13.51 -10.11 11.70
N LEU A 31 14.69 -9.76 11.19
CA LEU A 31 15.72 -9.04 11.94
C LEU A 31 15.54 -7.54 11.69
N LEU A 32 15.31 -6.79 12.76
CA LEU A 32 15.25 -5.33 12.77
C LEU A 32 16.61 -4.78 13.21
N LYS A 33 17.28 -4.02 12.36
CA LYS A 33 18.59 -3.40 12.63
C LYS A 33 18.44 -1.92 13.00
N ALA A 34 19.49 -1.34 13.56
CA ALA A 34 19.50 0.09 13.84
C ALA A 34 19.31 0.89 12.54
N GLY A 35 18.45 1.91 12.59
CA GLY A 35 17.99 2.71 11.45
C GLY A 35 16.76 2.14 10.74
N ASP A 36 16.40 0.88 10.95
CA ASP A 36 15.23 0.29 10.31
C ASP A 36 13.92 0.79 10.92
N GLU A 37 12.90 0.88 10.07
CA GLU A 37 11.52 1.15 10.46
C GLU A 37 10.77 -0.15 10.76
N LEU A 38 10.21 -0.25 11.96
CA LEU A 38 9.20 -1.23 12.32
C LEU A 38 7.82 -0.58 12.25
N ARG A 39 6.93 -1.11 11.42
CA ARG A 39 5.53 -0.68 11.36
C ARG A 39 4.61 -1.76 11.90
N LEU A 40 3.77 -1.35 12.85
CA LEU A 40 2.68 -2.14 13.41
C LEU A 40 1.40 -1.40 13.07
N ASP A 41 0.60 -1.96 12.17
CA ASP A 41 -0.58 -1.27 11.63
C ASP A 41 -0.24 0.14 11.08
N SER A 42 -0.82 1.20 11.62
CA SER A 42 -0.58 2.60 11.23
C SER A 42 0.58 3.26 11.96
N ILE A 43 1.11 2.62 13.02
CA ILE A 43 2.14 3.17 13.90
C ILE A 43 3.52 2.73 13.41
N ARG A 44 4.47 3.67 13.37
CA ARG A 44 5.83 3.46 12.89
C ARG A 44 6.83 3.79 13.99
N PHE A 45 7.80 2.91 14.17
CA PHE A 45 8.91 3.03 15.09
C PHE A 45 10.20 2.93 14.30
N MET A 46 11.25 3.63 14.73
CA MET A 46 12.59 3.46 14.19
C MET A 46 13.49 2.89 15.28
N LEU A 47 14.24 1.83 14.97
CA LEU A 47 15.20 1.27 15.91
C LEU A 47 16.44 2.16 15.95
N ILE A 48 16.78 2.71 17.11
CA ILE A 48 17.91 3.63 17.27
C ILE A 48 18.98 2.94 18.12
N ALA A 49 20.22 2.98 17.67
CA ALA A 49 21.38 2.53 18.45
C ALA A 49 22.01 3.70 19.21
N PRO A 50 22.70 3.45 20.35
CA PRO A 50 23.49 4.48 21.02
C PRO A 50 24.45 5.18 20.05
N GLY A 51 24.48 6.53 20.09
CA GLY A 51 25.32 7.34 19.21
C GLY A 51 24.73 7.62 17.82
N MET A 52 23.57 7.05 17.49
CA MET A 52 22.85 7.42 16.27
C MET A 52 22.12 8.75 16.47
N GLU A 53 22.32 9.67 15.52
CA GLU A 53 21.54 10.91 15.49
C GLU A 53 20.09 10.59 15.19
N ILE A 54 19.19 10.93 16.12
CA ILE A 54 17.76 10.88 15.85
C ILE A 54 17.46 12.07 14.95
N PRO A 55 16.93 11.87 13.74
CA PRO A 55 16.40 12.98 12.96
C PRO A 55 15.33 13.65 13.82
N ARG A 56 15.65 14.82 14.38
CA ARG A 56 14.65 15.63 15.05
C ARG A 56 13.67 16.00 13.97
N SER A 57 12.45 15.46 14.03
CA SER A 57 11.30 15.96 13.29
C SER A 57 11.00 17.39 13.78
N ALA A 58 11.87 18.34 13.44
CA ALA A 58 11.64 19.75 13.64
C ALA A 58 10.85 20.25 12.43
N ASP A 59 9.61 20.65 12.70
CA ASP A 59 8.95 21.79 12.07
C ASP A 59 8.77 21.76 10.55
N LYS A 60 7.97 20.80 10.08
CA LYS A 60 7.10 21.11 8.95
C LYS A 60 5.66 20.99 9.42
N PRO A 61 4.88 22.10 9.48
CA PRO A 61 3.43 21.99 9.55
C PRO A 61 3.00 20.98 8.50
N THR A 62 2.20 20.00 8.91
CA THR A 62 1.50 19.09 8.02
C THR A 62 0.77 19.92 6.98
N ALA A 63 1.43 20.22 5.86
CA ALA A 63 0.75 20.53 4.63
C ALA A 63 -0.18 19.34 4.41
N PRO A 64 -1.49 19.56 4.25
CA PRO A 64 -2.43 18.49 4.00
C PRO A 64 -1.84 17.62 2.90
N SER A 65 -1.87 16.30 3.11
CA SER A 65 -1.69 15.29 2.07
C SER A 65 -2.84 15.37 1.06
N ALA A 66 -3.08 16.55 0.50
CA ALA A 66 -3.78 16.75 -0.75
C ALA A 66 -2.75 16.50 -1.86
N LEU A 67 -3.16 15.74 -2.88
CA LEU A 67 -2.36 15.19 -3.97
C LEU A 67 -1.81 13.76 -3.74
N ARG A 68 -2.67 12.83 -3.33
CA ARG A 68 -2.69 11.53 -4.02
C ARG A 68 -3.85 11.53 -5.01
N PRO A 69 -3.63 11.79 -6.31
CA PRO A 69 -4.57 11.35 -7.32
C PRO A 69 -4.27 9.88 -7.61
N GLU A 70 -4.68 8.98 -6.73
CA GLU A 70 -4.61 7.52 -6.96
C GLU A 70 -6.00 6.92 -6.73
N SER A 71 -6.91 7.30 -7.61
CA SER A 71 -7.83 6.31 -8.17
C SER A 71 -7.73 6.49 -9.68
N ALA A 72 -6.81 5.73 -10.28
CA ALA A 72 -6.78 5.52 -11.71
C ALA A 72 -8.16 4.99 -12.10
N GLY A 73 -8.96 5.85 -12.76
CA GLY A 73 -10.29 5.51 -13.22
C GLY A 73 -10.22 4.20 -14.00
N SER A 74 -10.87 3.16 -13.49
CA SER A 74 -11.02 1.90 -14.19
C SER A 74 -11.68 2.21 -15.54
N LYS A 75 -11.04 1.84 -16.66
CA LYS A 75 -11.60 2.03 -18.01
C LYS A 75 -12.73 1.02 -18.34
N LEU A 76 -13.05 0.15 -17.39
CA LEU A 76 -14.08 -0.88 -17.49
C LEU A 76 -15.49 -0.38 -17.90
N PRO A 77 -16.07 0.71 -17.35
CA PRO A 77 -17.40 1.16 -17.75
C PRO A 77 -17.44 1.68 -19.20
N LEU A 78 -16.33 2.24 -19.72
CA LEU A 78 -16.29 2.77 -21.08
C LEU A 78 -16.22 1.65 -22.13
N VAL A 79 -15.46 0.58 -21.86
CA VAL A 79 -15.39 -0.59 -22.75
C VAL A 79 -16.73 -1.31 -22.82
N ILE A 80 -17.43 -1.47 -21.69
CA ILE A 80 -18.76 -2.09 -21.64
C ILE A 80 -19.78 -1.26 -22.44
N GLY A 81 -19.75 0.07 -22.31
CA GLY A 81 -20.64 0.96 -23.08
C GLY A 81 -20.44 0.86 -24.60
N VAL A 82 -19.18 0.80 -25.06
CA VAL A 82 -18.87 0.66 -26.49
C VAL A 82 -19.33 -0.70 -27.03
N LEU A 83 -19.12 -1.80 -26.30
CA LEU A 83 -19.56 -3.12 -26.72
C LEU A 83 -21.09 -3.22 -26.80
N LEU A 84 -21.82 -2.66 -25.82
CA LEU A 84 -23.28 -2.58 -25.88
C LEU A 84 -23.78 -1.78 -27.09
N ALA A 85 -23.16 -0.64 -27.37
CA ALA A 85 -23.50 0.18 -28.53
C ALA A 85 -23.26 -0.56 -29.86
N LEU A 86 -22.16 -1.30 -29.98
CA LEU A 86 -21.86 -2.10 -31.17
C LEU A 86 -22.85 -3.26 -31.35
N VAL A 87 -23.26 -3.94 -30.27
CA VAL A 87 -24.27 -5.01 -30.32
C VAL A 87 -25.63 -4.46 -30.74
N LEU A 88 -26.04 -3.31 -30.21
CA LEU A 88 -27.29 -2.65 -30.61
C LEU A 88 -27.26 -2.20 -32.07
N ALA A 89 -26.15 -1.63 -32.53
CA ALA A 89 -25.98 -1.21 -33.92
C ALA A 89 -26.02 -2.41 -34.88
N ALA A 90 -25.32 -3.50 -34.56
CA ALA A 90 -25.34 -4.73 -35.35
C ALA A 90 -26.74 -5.35 -35.39
N GLY A 91 -27.44 -5.39 -34.25
CA GLY A 91 -28.83 -5.86 -34.17
C GLY A 91 -29.80 -5.00 -34.99
N ALA A 92 -29.64 -3.68 -34.99
CA ALA A 92 -30.42 -2.77 -35.82
C ALA A 92 -30.15 -3.00 -37.31
N VAL A 93 -28.88 -3.11 -37.72
CA VAL A 93 -28.51 -3.41 -39.12
C VAL A 93 -29.11 -4.75 -39.57
N TRP A 94 -29.01 -5.80 -38.75
CA TRP A 94 -29.62 -7.09 -39.05
C TRP A 94 -31.14 -7.00 -39.19
N TYR A 95 -31.81 -6.30 -38.26
CA TYR A 95 -33.26 -6.11 -38.29
C TYR A 95 -33.73 -5.40 -39.57
N PHE A 96 -33.04 -4.34 -39.99
CA PHE A 96 -33.36 -3.63 -41.23
C PHE A 96 -32.96 -4.38 -42.50
N ALA A 97 -31.97 -5.29 -42.43
CA ALA A 97 -31.55 -6.09 -43.58
C ALA A 97 -32.41 -7.35 -43.81
N LEU A 98 -33.13 -7.84 -42.78
CA LEU A 98 -34.01 -9.02 -42.86
C LEU A 98 -35.51 -8.68 -42.95
N ARG A 99 -35.85 -7.39 -43.04
CA ARG A 99 -37.22 -6.90 -43.24
C ARG A 99 -37.42 -6.42 -44.66
#